data_AF-A0A349PYF1-F1
#
_entry.id   AF-A0A349PYF1-F1
#
_cell.length_a   1.000
_cell.length_b   1.000
_cell.length_c   1.000
_cell.angle_alpha   90.00
_cell.angle_beta   90.00
_cell.angle_gamma   90.00
#
_symmetry.space_group_name_H-M   'P 1'
#
loop_
_entity.id
_entity.type
_entity.pdbx_description
1 polymer ?
#
loop_
_entity_poly.entity_id
_entity_poly.type
_entity_poly.pdbx_seq_one_letter_code
_entity_poly.pdbx_strand_id
1 'polypeptide(L)'
;MKLTAEQIECINRTLIKKGIKFDDLKIEVLDHIASQIESEMKTTQTTFPDAFSKVFERWNEEFVLTRAYFSLANYYPKLAKTKFGNQLKLELITAIAISLVLILSFQLLPDSNAKFQFVFWMKKVFFYAYFGTIVAMLIFIFLNQKSKISSTYKCLFDKRFVSIFCWVFVVFNDRVPNSNVAQNIMVLLMSFMFMFLISSVYLGIKHYQFQKKFAIQ
;
A
#
# COMPACT_ATOMS: atom_id res chain seq x y z
N MET A 1 -9.18 -34.75 3.11
CA MET A 1 -8.41 -34.89 1.86
C MET A 1 -7.51 -33.68 1.67
N LYS A 2 -6.29 -33.88 1.21
CA LYS A 2 -5.37 -32.81 0.76
C LYS A 2 -5.36 -32.79 -0.77
N LEU A 3 -5.21 -31.62 -1.37
CA LEU A 3 -5.10 -31.48 -2.83
C LEU A 3 -3.77 -32.01 -3.35
N THR A 4 -3.77 -32.54 -4.58
CA THR A 4 -2.55 -32.91 -5.29
C THR A 4 -1.86 -31.68 -5.87
N ALA A 5 -0.56 -31.79 -6.17
CA ALA A 5 0.19 -30.70 -6.80
C ALA A 5 -0.42 -30.25 -8.13
N GLU A 6 -0.96 -31.19 -8.92
CA GLU A 6 -1.64 -30.92 -10.18
C GLU A 6 -2.94 -30.11 -9.98
N GLN A 7 -3.70 -30.42 -8.93
CA GLN A 7 -4.92 -29.70 -8.58
C GLN A 7 -4.60 -28.28 -8.11
N ILE A 8 -3.55 -28.09 -7.31
CA ILE A 8 -3.07 -26.78 -6.89
C ILE A 8 -2.61 -25.95 -8.10
N GLU A 9 -1.89 -26.57 -9.04
CA GLU A 9 -1.46 -25.90 -10.26
C GLU A 9 -2.65 -25.56 -11.18
N CYS A 10 -3.71 -26.38 -11.20
CA CYS A 10 -4.97 -26.06 -11.88
C CYS A 10 -5.63 -24.79 -11.31
N ILE A 11 -5.68 -24.68 -9.98
CA ILE A 11 -6.18 -23.48 -9.28
C ILE A 11 -5.31 -22.27 -9.66
N ASN A 12 -3.99 -22.40 -9.55
CA ASN A 12 -3.02 -21.34 -9.88
C ASN A 12 -3.21 -20.79 -11.31
N ARG A 13 -3.30 -21.67 -12.31
CA ARG A 13 -3.55 -21.29 -13.71
C ARG A 13 -4.87 -20.56 -13.89
N THR A 14 -5.90 -20.98 -13.16
CA THR A 14 -7.22 -20.35 -13.22
C THR A 14 -7.19 -18.93 -12.62
N LEU A 15 -6.46 -18.73 -11.51
CA LEU A 15 -6.26 -17.41 -10.91
C LEU A 15 -5.53 -16.44 -11.84
N ILE A 16 -4.52 -16.92 -12.56
CA ILE A 16 -3.80 -16.12 -13.58
C ILE A 16 -4.77 -15.71 -14.69
N LYS A 17 -5.60 -16.65 -15.20
CA LYS A 17 -6.63 -16.35 -16.22
C LYS A 17 -7.68 -15.34 -15.75
N LYS A 18 -8.01 -15.34 -14.45
CA LYS A 18 -8.93 -14.37 -13.82
C LYS A 18 -8.27 -12.99 -13.56
N GLY A 19 -7.00 -12.81 -13.93
CA GLY A 19 -6.34 -11.51 -13.91
C GLY A 19 -5.61 -11.17 -12.60
N ILE A 20 -5.34 -12.16 -11.75
CA ILE A 20 -4.48 -11.96 -10.56
C ILE A 20 -3.02 -11.87 -11.02
N LYS A 21 -2.43 -10.67 -10.92
CA LYS A 21 -1.08 -10.35 -11.39
C LYS A 21 -0.05 -10.12 -10.27
N PHE A 22 -0.50 -10.08 -9.01
CA PHE A 22 0.35 -9.81 -7.85
C PHE A 22 0.61 -11.11 -7.10
N ASP A 23 1.88 -11.46 -6.91
CA ASP A 23 2.32 -12.71 -6.30
C ASP A 23 1.89 -12.83 -4.84
N ASP A 24 1.86 -11.72 -4.08
CA ASP A 24 1.39 -11.72 -2.70
C ASP A 24 -0.10 -12.05 -2.62
N LEU A 25 -0.90 -11.49 -3.53
CA LEU A 25 -2.32 -11.78 -3.63
C LEU A 25 -2.57 -13.20 -4.16
N LYS A 26 -1.77 -13.64 -5.11
CA LYS A 26 -1.86 -14.97 -5.70
C LYS A 26 -1.65 -16.06 -4.65
N ILE A 27 -0.63 -15.94 -3.80
CA ILE A 27 -0.40 -16.89 -2.70
C ILE A 27 -1.57 -16.89 -1.72
N GLU A 28 -2.00 -15.71 -1.26
CA GLU A 28 -3.08 -15.57 -0.28
C GLU A 28 -4.38 -16.20 -0.79
N VAL A 29 -4.74 -15.94 -2.05
CA VAL A 29 -5.96 -16.46 -2.67
C VAL A 29 -5.86 -17.95 -2.97
N LEU A 30 -4.71 -18.40 -3.45
CA LEU A 30 -4.46 -19.82 -3.72
C LEU A 30 -4.64 -20.64 -2.44
N ASP A 31 -4.06 -20.21 -1.32
CA ASP A 31 -4.18 -20.90 -0.03
C ASP A 31 -5.63 -20.93 0.47
N HIS A 32 -6.33 -19.81 0.38
CA HIS A 32 -7.75 -19.73 0.78
C HIS A 32 -8.64 -20.62 -0.09
N ILE A 33 -8.48 -20.58 -1.42
CA ILE A 33 -9.29 -21.40 -2.34
C ILE A 33 -8.96 -22.88 -2.19
N ALA A 34 -7.68 -23.24 -2.09
CA ALA A 34 -7.26 -24.62 -1.84
C ALA A 34 -7.89 -25.17 -0.55
N SER A 35 -7.80 -24.41 0.54
CA SER A 35 -8.41 -24.77 1.82
C SER A 35 -9.94 -24.91 1.74
N GLN A 36 -10.61 -24.03 1.00
CA GLN A 36 -12.06 -24.13 0.79
C GLN A 36 -12.46 -25.34 -0.04
N ILE A 37 -11.72 -25.66 -1.10
CA ILE A 37 -11.98 -26.86 -1.92
C ILE A 37 -11.75 -28.12 -1.07
N GLU A 38 -10.67 -28.19 -0.31
CA GLU A 38 -10.41 -29.31 0.61
C GLU A 38 -11.53 -29.47 1.64
N SER A 39 -12.04 -28.36 2.18
CA SER A 39 -13.16 -28.36 3.11
C SER A 39 -14.44 -28.86 2.42
N GLU A 40 -14.75 -28.38 1.22
CA GLU A 40 -15.95 -28.81 0.49
C GLU A 40 -15.90 -30.28 0.10
N MET A 41 -14.75 -30.77 -0.37
CA MET A 41 -14.55 -32.19 -0.66
C MET A 41 -14.71 -33.07 0.59
N LYS A 42 -14.27 -32.60 1.77
CA LYS A 42 -14.44 -33.33 3.04
C LYS A 42 -15.90 -33.32 3.50
N THR A 43 -16.57 -32.17 3.49
CA THR A 43 -17.91 -32.00 4.06
C THR A 43 -18.99 -32.60 3.16
N THR A 44 -18.87 -32.42 1.85
CA THR A 44 -19.90 -32.85 0.89
C THR A 44 -19.56 -34.17 0.19
N GLN A 45 -18.38 -34.75 0.46
CA GLN A 45 -17.87 -35.96 -0.20
C GLN A 45 -17.88 -35.86 -1.74
N THR A 46 -17.70 -34.64 -2.27
CA THR A 46 -17.71 -34.36 -3.71
C THR A 46 -16.34 -34.56 -4.34
N THR A 47 -16.33 -34.74 -5.66
CA THR A 47 -15.09 -34.83 -6.43
C THR A 47 -14.41 -33.46 -6.55
N PHE A 48 -13.11 -33.44 -6.83
CA PHE A 48 -12.38 -32.19 -7.02
C PHE A 48 -13.01 -31.27 -8.09
N PRO A 49 -13.39 -31.74 -9.30
CA PRO A 49 -14.05 -30.90 -10.30
C PRO A 49 -15.30 -30.19 -9.79
N ASP A 50 -16.15 -30.90 -9.04
CA ASP A 50 -17.40 -30.35 -8.51
C ASP A 50 -17.13 -29.29 -7.44
N ALA A 51 -16.25 -29.61 -6.48
CA ALA A 51 -15.85 -28.69 -5.42
C ALA A 51 -15.13 -27.46 -5.98
N PHE A 52 -14.28 -27.66 -6.99
CA PHE A 52 -13.57 -26.60 -7.71
C PHE A 52 -14.55 -25.63 -8.36
N SER A 53 -15.50 -26.14 -9.17
CA SER A 53 -16.48 -25.30 -9.87
C SER A 53 -17.31 -24.49 -8.88
N LYS A 54 -17.81 -25.15 -7.83
CA LYS A 54 -18.63 -24.52 -6.79
C LYS A 54 -17.88 -23.43 -6.02
N VAL A 55 -16.62 -23.67 -5.65
CA VAL A 55 -15.81 -22.66 -4.95
C VAL A 55 -15.50 -21.49 -5.89
N PHE A 56 -15.06 -21.74 -7.12
CA PHE A 56 -14.76 -20.66 -8.07
C PHE A 56 -15.99 -19.82 -8.44
N GLU A 57 -17.18 -20.44 -8.48
CA GLU A 57 -18.43 -19.72 -8.67
C GLU A 57 -18.69 -18.69 -7.56
N ARG A 58 -18.46 -19.06 -6.29
CA ARG A 58 -18.55 -18.14 -5.14
C ARG A 58 -17.55 -16.99 -5.21
N TRP A 59 -16.37 -17.23 -5.79
CA TRP A 59 -15.32 -16.20 -5.94
C TRP A 59 -15.48 -15.32 -7.18
N ASN A 60 -16.42 -15.61 -8.08
CA ASN A 60 -16.55 -14.86 -9.34
C ASN A 60 -16.73 -13.36 -9.11
N GLU A 61 -17.49 -12.96 -8.09
CA GLU A 61 -17.68 -11.54 -7.73
C GLU A 61 -16.37 -10.84 -7.36
N GLU A 62 -15.45 -11.54 -6.69
CA GLU A 62 -14.15 -11.00 -6.27
C GLU A 62 -13.14 -10.90 -7.43
N PHE A 63 -13.39 -11.66 -8.51
CA PHE A 63 -12.60 -11.62 -9.73
C PHE A 63 -13.12 -10.63 -10.77
N VAL A 64 -14.28 -10.01 -10.55
CA VAL A 64 -14.78 -8.95 -11.43
C VAL A 64 -13.74 -7.85 -11.54
N LEU A 65 -13.37 -7.51 -12.79
CA LEU A 65 -12.44 -6.43 -13.05
C LEU A 65 -13.10 -5.10 -12.72
N THR A 66 -12.48 -4.37 -11.82
CA THR A 66 -12.92 -3.05 -11.38
C THR A 66 -11.84 -2.02 -11.66
N ARG A 67 -12.25 -0.78 -11.88
CA ARG A 67 -11.30 0.33 -12.06
C ARG A 67 -10.50 0.55 -10.77
N ALA A 68 -9.18 0.70 -10.92
CA ALA A 68 -8.27 1.01 -9.83
C ALA A 68 -8.55 2.40 -9.22
N TYR A 69 -8.27 2.57 -7.93
CA TYR A 69 -8.32 3.88 -7.28
C TYR A 69 -7.34 4.85 -7.96
N PHE A 70 -7.82 6.05 -8.28
CA PHE A 70 -7.03 7.16 -8.86
C PHE A 70 -6.32 6.83 -10.17
N SER A 71 -6.80 5.84 -10.94
CA SER A 71 -6.26 5.53 -12.27
C SER A 71 -7.37 5.47 -13.31
N LEU A 72 -7.13 6.10 -14.46
CA LEU A 72 -8.08 6.13 -15.57
C LEU A 72 -7.97 4.90 -16.48
N ALA A 73 -6.81 4.26 -16.55
CA ALA A 73 -6.52 3.17 -17.49
C ALA A 73 -6.35 1.78 -16.83
N ASN A 74 -6.13 1.72 -15.52
CA ASN A 74 -5.81 0.46 -14.84
C ASN A 74 -7.05 -0.23 -14.26
N TYR A 75 -7.21 -1.51 -14.58
CA TYR A 75 -8.25 -2.40 -14.07
C TYR A 75 -7.61 -3.54 -13.29
N TYR A 76 -8.15 -3.82 -12.11
CA TYR A 76 -7.73 -4.93 -11.26
C TYR A 76 -8.95 -5.71 -10.77
N PRO A 77 -8.82 -7.01 -10.45
CA PRO A 77 -9.86 -7.75 -9.75
C PRO A 77 -10.31 -7.00 -8.50
N LYS A 78 -11.61 -7.05 -8.17
CA LYS A 78 -12.21 -6.43 -6.98
C LYS A 78 -11.39 -6.74 -5.72
N LEU A 79 -10.91 -7.97 -5.59
CA LEU A 79 -10.04 -8.38 -4.49
C LEU A 79 -8.77 -7.51 -4.35
N ALA A 80 -8.04 -7.30 -5.45
CA ALA A 80 -6.83 -6.47 -5.47
C ALA A 80 -7.17 -5.01 -5.13
N LYS A 81 -8.30 -4.50 -5.67
CA LYS A 81 -8.82 -3.17 -5.34
C LYS A 81 -9.13 -3.04 -3.84
N THR A 82 -9.78 -4.02 -3.24
CA THR A 82 -10.09 -4.05 -1.80
C THR A 82 -8.82 -4.02 -0.96
N LYS A 83 -7.79 -4.78 -1.33
CA LYS A 83 -6.48 -4.75 -0.66
C LYS A 83 -5.82 -3.36 -0.72
N PHE A 84 -5.83 -2.72 -1.88
CA PHE A 84 -5.38 -1.33 -2.01
C PHE A 84 -6.23 -0.36 -1.17
N GLY A 85 -7.55 -0.52 -1.17
CA GLY A 85 -8.48 0.32 -0.39
C GLY A 85 -8.24 0.21 1.12
N ASN A 86 -8.00 -1.00 1.63
CA ASN A 86 -7.69 -1.23 3.04
C ASN A 86 -6.36 -0.57 3.44
N GLN A 87 -5.34 -0.67 2.59
CA GLN A 87 -4.06 0.03 2.80
C GLN A 87 -4.25 1.55 2.83
N LEU A 88 -4.98 2.12 1.87
CA LEU A 88 -5.27 3.55 1.82
C LEU A 88 -6.08 4.01 3.04
N LYS A 89 -7.05 3.21 3.50
CA LYS A 89 -7.85 3.51 4.69
C LYS A 89 -6.98 3.58 5.95
N LEU A 90 -6.07 2.62 6.13
CA LEU A 90 -5.15 2.61 7.26
C LEU A 90 -4.25 3.85 7.25
N GLU A 91 -3.75 4.23 6.09
CA GLU A 91 -2.92 5.43 5.92
C GLU A 91 -3.68 6.72 6.18
N LEU A 92 -4.94 6.80 5.75
CA LEU A 92 -5.78 7.96 6.00
C LEU A 92 -6.07 8.11 7.49
N ILE A 93 -6.42 7.01 8.18
CA ILE A 93 -6.67 7.01 9.62
C ILE A 93 -5.42 7.45 10.38
N THR A 94 -4.26 6.88 10.04
CA THR A 94 -2.98 7.23 10.69
C THR A 94 -2.56 8.67 10.39
N ALA A 95 -2.79 9.18 9.18
CA ALA A 95 -2.56 10.57 8.84
C ALA A 95 -3.46 11.53 9.60
N ILE A 96 -4.75 11.20 9.76
CA ILE A 96 -5.67 11.99 10.57
C ILE A 96 -5.21 11.99 12.03
N ALA A 97 -4.84 10.84 12.58
CA ALA A 97 -4.39 10.72 13.97
C ALA A 97 -3.13 11.57 14.23
N ILE A 98 -2.12 11.48 13.36
CA ILE A 98 -0.87 12.26 13.49
C ILE A 98 -1.12 13.75 13.29
N SER A 99 -1.96 14.11 12.32
CA SER A 99 -2.33 15.51 12.09
C SER A 99 -3.06 16.10 13.30
N LEU A 100 -3.94 15.33 13.94
CA LEU A 100 -4.64 15.76 15.14
C LEU A 100 -3.65 16.03 16.28
N VAL A 101 -2.71 15.12 16.52
CA VAL A 101 -1.66 15.30 17.54
C VAL A 101 -0.83 16.56 17.25
N LEU A 102 -0.35 16.72 16.02
CA LEU A 102 0.48 17.88 15.64
C LEU A 102 -0.27 19.21 15.74
N ILE A 103 -1.54 19.24 15.35
CA ILE A 103 -2.37 20.45 15.46
C ILE A 103 -2.63 20.79 16.93
N LEU A 104 -2.95 19.80 17.78
CA LEU A 104 -3.15 20.05 19.20
C LEU A 104 -1.87 20.56 19.86
N SER A 105 -0.72 19.94 19.58
CA SER A 105 0.59 20.43 20.03
C SER A 105 0.86 21.87 19.56
N PHE A 106 0.50 22.20 18.32
CA PHE A 106 0.65 23.54 17.78
C PHE A 106 -0.25 24.58 18.45
N GLN A 107 -1.50 24.21 18.80
CA GLN A 107 -2.42 25.13 19.49
C GLN A 107 -1.99 25.44 20.92
N LEU A 108 -1.28 24.53 21.59
CA LEU A 108 -0.78 24.71 22.96
C LEU A 108 0.40 25.69 23.05
N LEU A 109 0.93 26.16 21.92
CA LEU A 109 2.03 27.12 21.91
C LEU A 109 1.56 28.53 22.36
N PRO A 110 2.30 29.19 23.26
CA PRO A 110 1.81 30.35 24.01
C PRO A 110 1.73 31.64 23.18
N ASP A 111 2.64 31.82 22.21
CA ASP A 111 2.76 33.07 21.45
C ASP A 111 3.05 32.83 19.96
N SER A 112 2.98 33.91 19.18
CA SER A 112 3.17 33.90 17.72
C SER A 112 4.60 33.55 17.31
N ASN A 113 5.60 33.90 18.12
CA ASN A 113 7.00 33.58 17.84
C ASN A 113 7.25 32.07 18.04
N ALA A 114 6.72 31.48 19.11
CA ALA A 114 6.77 30.03 19.35
C ALA A 114 6.10 29.25 18.21
N LYS A 115 4.93 29.73 17.74
CA LYS A 115 4.23 29.14 16.58
C LYS A 115 5.04 29.25 15.29
N PHE A 116 5.63 30.40 15.02
CA PHE A 116 6.53 30.60 13.88
C PHE A 116 7.73 29.63 13.94
N GLN A 117 8.40 29.54 15.09
CA GLN A 117 9.55 28.65 15.30
C GLN A 117 9.15 27.18 15.11
N PHE A 118 7.99 26.77 15.61
CA PHE A 118 7.48 25.41 15.42
C PHE A 118 7.30 25.05 13.95
N VAL A 119 6.62 25.93 13.18
CA VAL A 119 6.44 25.71 11.73
C VAL A 119 7.79 25.70 11.03
N PHE A 120 8.68 26.65 11.35
CA PHE A 120 10.03 26.72 10.78
C PHE A 120 10.84 25.43 11.02
N TRP A 121 10.85 24.89 12.24
CA TRP A 121 11.50 23.63 12.56
C TRP A 121 10.85 22.45 11.85
N MET A 122 9.52 22.43 11.78
CA MET A 122 8.79 21.40 11.03
C MET A 122 9.21 21.39 9.55
N LYS A 123 9.35 22.56 8.91
CA LYS A 123 9.87 22.66 7.53
C LYS A 123 11.26 22.04 7.41
N LYS A 124 12.17 22.37 8.34
CA LYS A 124 13.54 21.83 8.34
C LYS A 124 13.54 20.31 8.48
N VAL A 125 12.78 19.77 9.43
CA VAL A 125 12.64 18.31 9.60
C VAL A 125 12.06 17.68 8.35
N PHE A 126 11.04 18.31 7.75
CA PHE A 126 10.42 17.83 6.51
C PHE A 126 11.41 17.81 5.35
N PHE A 127 12.21 18.85 5.18
CA PHE A 127 13.26 18.94 4.17
C PHE A 127 14.22 17.74 4.28
N TYR A 128 14.80 17.50 5.45
CA TYR A 128 15.72 16.37 5.64
C TYR A 128 15.02 15.01 5.49
N ALA A 129 13.80 14.86 6.00
CA ALA A 129 13.01 13.64 5.85
C ALA A 129 12.67 13.34 4.39
N TYR A 130 12.40 14.38 3.58
CA TYR A 130 12.12 14.26 2.15
C TYR A 130 13.32 13.68 1.40
N PHE A 131 14.51 14.27 1.56
CA PHE A 131 15.73 13.75 0.93
C PHE A 131 16.12 12.36 1.46
N GLY A 132 16.00 12.15 2.77
CA GLY A 132 16.22 10.83 3.37
C GLY A 132 15.29 9.75 2.78
N THR A 133 14.03 10.11 2.53
CA THR A 133 13.05 9.21 1.88
C THR A 133 13.43 8.93 0.44
N ILE A 134 13.86 9.93 -0.34
CA ILE A 134 14.33 9.71 -1.72
C ILE A 134 15.52 8.75 -1.74
N VAL A 135 16.52 8.96 -0.87
CA VAL A 135 17.68 8.06 -0.76
C VAL A 135 17.23 6.64 -0.40
N ALA A 136 16.35 6.50 0.60
CA ALA A 136 15.80 5.20 0.99
C ALA A 136 15.04 4.51 -0.17
N MET A 137 14.21 5.26 -0.91
CA MET A 137 13.52 4.75 -2.09
C MET A 137 14.50 4.29 -3.16
N LEU A 138 15.55 5.07 -3.47
CA LEU A 138 16.57 4.68 -4.45
C LEU A 138 17.30 3.41 -4.02
N ILE A 139 17.62 3.25 -2.74
CA ILE A 139 18.18 2.02 -2.19
C ILE A 139 17.21 0.85 -2.43
N PHE A 140 15.93 1.00 -2.12
CA PHE A 140 14.96 -0.07 -2.38
C PHE A 140 14.80 -0.38 -3.86
N ILE A 141 14.77 0.63 -4.74
CA ILE A 141 14.74 0.41 -6.19
C ILE A 141 15.94 -0.43 -6.60
N PHE A 142 17.15 -0.05 -6.17
CA PHE A 142 18.39 -0.77 -6.47
C PHE A 142 18.35 -2.23 -5.98
N LEU A 143 17.94 -2.44 -4.71
CA LEU A 143 17.79 -3.79 -4.14
C LEU A 143 16.76 -4.64 -4.90
N ASN A 144 15.77 -4.00 -5.54
CA ASN A 144 14.67 -4.67 -6.24
C ASN A 144 14.90 -4.85 -7.75
N GLN A 145 15.98 -4.31 -8.34
CA GLN A 145 16.20 -4.32 -9.81
C GLN A 145 16.23 -5.72 -10.42
N LYS A 146 16.77 -6.71 -9.69
CA LYS A 146 16.90 -8.10 -10.17
C LYS A 146 15.65 -8.96 -9.91
N SER A 147 14.67 -8.44 -9.18
CA SER A 147 13.51 -9.20 -8.73
C SER A 147 12.42 -9.25 -9.80
N LYS A 148 12.06 -10.48 -10.21
CA LYS A 148 10.91 -10.76 -11.09
C LYS A 148 9.57 -10.77 -10.34
N ILE A 149 9.60 -10.68 -9.01
CA ILE A 149 8.42 -10.77 -8.15
C ILE A 149 7.64 -9.46 -8.22
N SER A 150 6.34 -9.57 -8.46
CA SER A 150 5.41 -8.45 -8.53
C SER A 150 4.47 -8.52 -7.33
N SER A 151 4.55 -7.57 -6.40
CA SER A 151 3.61 -7.50 -5.28
C SER A 151 2.77 -6.23 -5.30
N THR A 152 1.64 -6.25 -4.59
CA THR A 152 0.82 -5.05 -4.39
C THR A 152 1.63 -3.89 -3.79
N TYR A 153 2.55 -4.19 -2.85
CA TYR A 153 3.47 -3.21 -2.26
C TYR A 153 4.40 -2.57 -3.29
N LYS A 154 4.97 -3.35 -4.22
CA LYS A 154 5.82 -2.83 -5.30
C LYS A 154 5.06 -1.86 -6.19
N CYS A 155 3.87 -2.26 -6.63
CA CYS A 155 3.01 -1.44 -7.49
C CYS A 155 2.66 -0.08 -6.85
N LEU A 156 2.36 -0.06 -5.53
CA LEU A 156 2.14 1.19 -4.82
C LEU A 156 3.43 2.00 -4.65
N PHE A 157 4.53 1.35 -4.30
CA PHE A 157 5.83 1.99 -4.14
C PHE A 157 6.29 2.70 -5.42
N ASP A 158 6.20 2.03 -6.58
CA ASP A 158 6.60 2.58 -7.88
C ASP A 158 5.75 3.82 -8.23
N LYS A 159 4.43 3.76 -7.99
CA LYS A 159 3.54 4.91 -8.20
C LYS A 159 3.90 6.09 -7.30
N ARG A 160 4.27 5.82 -6.05
CA ARG A 160 4.64 6.87 -5.08
C ARG A 160 5.98 7.49 -5.35
N PHE A 161 6.93 6.71 -5.87
CA PHE A 161 8.20 7.25 -6.31
C PHE A 161 8.01 8.35 -7.36
N VAL A 162 7.05 8.20 -8.28
CA VAL A 162 6.71 9.28 -9.21
C VAL A 162 6.02 10.44 -8.49
N SER A 163 5.04 10.15 -7.60
CA SER A 163 4.30 11.19 -6.89
C SER A 163 5.14 12.05 -5.94
N ILE A 164 6.27 11.54 -5.43
CA ILE A 164 7.15 12.30 -4.51
C ILE A 164 7.72 13.57 -5.16
N PHE A 165 7.84 13.60 -6.49
CA PHE A 165 8.33 14.76 -7.23
C PHE A 165 7.31 15.90 -7.30
N CYS A 166 6.01 15.63 -7.14
CA CYS A 166 5.00 16.70 -7.06
C CYS A 166 5.19 17.61 -5.83
N TRP A 167 6.04 17.20 -4.88
CA TRP A 167 6.16 17.81 -3.56
C TRP A 167 7.38 18.73 -3.46
N VAL A 168 8.20 18.77 -4.52
CA VAL A 168 9.40 19.61 -4.65
C VAL A 168 9.09 21.07 -4.32
N PHE A 169 7.97 21.61 -4.83
CA PHE A 169 7.58 23.00 -4.56
C PHE A 169 7.42 23.31 -3.05
N VAL A 170 6.88 22.38 -2.28
CA VAL A 170 6.69 22.59 -0.83
C VAL A 170 8.03 22.52 -0.08
N VAL A 171 8.94 21.67 -0.53
CA VAL A 171 10.28 21.49 0.06
C VAL A 171 11.14 22.73 -0.14
N PHE A 172 11.13 23.33 -1.33
CA PHE A 172 11.96 24.49 -1.69
C PHE A 172 11.32 25.84 -1.38
N ASN A 173 10.05 25.87 -0.98
CA ASN A 173 9.43 27.11 -0.55
C ASN A 173 9.85 27.40 0.89
N ASP A 174 10.79 28.32 1.12
CA ASP A 174 11.27 28.66 2.47
C ASP A 174 10.34 29.60 3.25
N ARG A 175 9.28 30.12 2.62
CA ARG A 175 8.39 31.09 3.27
C ARG A 175 7.55 30.40 4.35
N VAL A 176 7.53 30.98 5.55
CA VAL A 176 6.61 30.63 6.62
C VAL A 176 5.48 31.66 6.61
N PRO A 177 4.20 31.25 6.53
CA PRO A 177 3.09 32.19 6.58
C PRO A 177 3.04 32.93 7.92
N ASN A 178 2.71 34.22 7.88
CA ASN A 178 2.58 35.03 9.10
C ASN A 178 1.18 34.93 9.75
N SER A 179 0.15 34.52 9.01
CA SER A 179 -1.20 34.40 9.56
C SER A 179 -1.40 33.05 10.26
N ASN A 180 -2.05 33.08 11.43
CA ASN A 180 -2.34 31.88 12.22
C ASN A 180 -3.12 30.81 11.42
N VAL A 181 -4.08 31.24 10.60
CA VAL A 181 -4.87 30.33 9.76
C VAL A 181 -3.99 29.62 8.74
N ALA A 182 -3.09 30.35 8.06
CA ALA A 182 -2.19 29.74 7.09
C ALA A 182 -1.15 28.82 7.76
N GLN A 183 -0.69 29.14 8.97
CA GLN A 183 0.16 28.25 9.76
C GLN A 183 -0.56 26.95 10.14
N ASN A 184 -1.83 27.02 10.56
CA ASN A 184 -2.64 25.82 10.83
C ASN A 184 -2.79 24.92 9.60
N ILE A 185 -3.12 25.50 8.44
CA ILE A 185 -3.23 24.77 7.18
C ILE A 185 -1.88 24.13 6.81
N MET A 186 -0.79 24.85 7.03
CA MET A 186 0.55 24.35 6.74
C MET A 186 0.94 23.18 7.65
N VAL A 187 0.64 23.24 8.95
CA VAL A 187 0.84 22.13 9.89
C VAL A 187 0.04 20.90 9.46
N LEU A 188 -1.24 21.07 9.11
CA LEU A 188 -2.09 19.99 8.61
C LEU A 188 -1.49 19.36 7.34
N LEU A 189 -1.16 20.19 6.35
CA LEU A 189 -0.57 19.74 5.09
C LEU A 189 0.73 18.96 5.34
N MET A 190 1.64 19.50 6.13
CA MET A 190 2.91 18.84 6.46
C MET A 190 2.72 17.52 7.18
N SER A 191 1.70 17.41 8.03
CA SER A 191 1.36 16.16 8.73
C SER A 191 0.96 15.04 7.75
N PHE A 192 0.08 15.35 6.79
CA PHE A 192 -0.24 14.45 5.68
C PHE A 192 1.00 14.11 4.87
N MET A 193 1.89 15.10 4.69
CA MET A 193 3.09 14.90 3.91
C MET A 193 4.10 13.96 4.59
N PHE A 194 4.33 14.11 5.89
CA PHE A 194 5.17 13.17 6.65
C PHE A 194 4.64 11.75 6.57
N MET A 195 3.33 11.57 6.64
CA MET A 195 2.74 10.24 6.54
C MET A 195 2.90 9.60 5.18
N PHE A 196 2.83 10.38 4.11
CA PHE A 196 3.17 9.90 2.79
C PHE A 196 4.63 9.44 2.70
N LEU A 197 5.57 10.21 3.26
CA LEU A 197 6.99 9.85 3.29
C LEU A 197 7.23 8.53 4.04
N ILE A 198 6.75 8.44 5.28
CA ILE A 198 6.87 7.26 6.14
C ILE A 198 6.26 6.03 5.46
N SER A 199 5.03 6.15 4.97
CA SER A 199 4.34 5.02 4.32
C SER A 199 5.07 4.58 3.05
N SER A 200 5.71 5.49 2.32
CA SER A 200 6.47 5.12 1.13
C SER A 200 7.71 4.28 1.45
N VAL A 201 8.44 4.62 2.52
CA VAL A 201 9.55 3.79 3.02
C VAL A 201 9.02 2.42 3.49
N TYR A 202 7.90 2.41 4.21
CA TYR A 202 7.24 1.18 4.67
C TYR A 202 6.91 0.22 3.51
N LEU A 203 6.36 0.74 2.40
CA LEU A 203 6.04 -0.08 1.23
C LEU A 203 7.30 -0.72 0.61
N GLY A 204 8.40 0.03 0.54
CA GLY A 204 9.70 -0.50 0.10
C GLY A 204 10.21 -1.64 0.99
N ILE A 205 10.16 -1.44 2.31
CA ILE A 205 10.52 -2.47 3.30
C ILE A 205 9.63 -3.72 3.14
N LYS A 206 8.31 -3.55 3.05
CA LYS A 206 7.37 -4.67 2.92
C LYS A 206 7.59 -5.47 1.66
N HIS A 207 7.84 -4.81 0.53
CA HIS A 207 8.16 -5.50 -0.71
C HIS A 207 9.48 -6.27 -0.59
N TYR A 208 10.53 -5.66 0.00
CA TYR A 208 11.81 -6.32 0.21
C TYR A 208 11.71 -7.54 1.15
N GLN A 209 10.97 -7.42 2.25
CA GLN A 209 10.68 -8.54 3.15
C GLN A 209 9.94 -9.68 2.43
N PHE A 210 8.99 -9.34 1.57
CA PHE A 210 8.25 -10.30 0.77
C PHE A 210 9.15 -11.05 -0.22
N GLN A 211 10.03 -10.34 -0.93
CA GLN A 211 11.01 -10.95 -1.82
C GLN A 211 11.93 -11.93 -1.09
N LYS A 212 12.44 -11.55 0.10
CA LYS A 212 13.29 -12.42 0.90
C LYS A 212 12.59 -13.72 1.31
N LYS A 213 11.31 -13.65 1.67
CA LYS A 213 10.53 -14.86 2.00
C LYS A 213 10.36 -15.77 0.77
N PHE A 214 10.15 -15.19 -0.40
CA PHE A 214 10.03 -15.94 -1.65
C PHE A 214 11.35 -16.58 -2.11
N ALA A 215 12.49 -15.93 -1.88
CA ALA A 215 13.79 -16.46 -2.28
C ALA A 215 14.24 -17.70 -1.46
N ILE A 216 13.55 -17.98 -0.35
CA ILE A 216 13.84 -19.12 0.55
C ILE A 216 12.96 -20.34 0.22
N GLN A 217 11.91 -20.16 -0.61
CA GLN A 217 11.00 -21.22 -1.07
C GLN A 217 11.44 -21.77 -2.42
#